data_AF-A0A450U4N4-F1
#
_entry.id   AF-A0A450U4N4-F1
#
_cell.length_a   1.000
_cell.length_b   1.000
_cell.length_c   1.000
_cell.angle_alpha   90.00
_cell.angle_beta   90.00
_cell.angle_gamma   90.00
#
_symmetry.space_group_name_H-M   'P 1'
#
loop_
_entity.id
_entity.type
_entity.pdbx_description
1 polymer ?
#
loop_
_entity_poly.entity_id
_entity_poly.type
_entity_poly.pdbx_seq_one_letter_code
_entity_poly.pdbx_strand_id
1 'polypeptide(L)'
;MWILRTLLLLILDPIQLTEKAAASGYSLIRNHPFIDGNKRIGHAAMEVMLVLNGYEIGADVDKQERVILAVAAGEFSRAEFTAWLKPRLTLLSLAPKFQTGRRI
;
A
#
# COMPACT_ATOMS: atom_id res chain seq x y z
N MET A 1 -28.66 -4.26 0.17
CA MET A 1 -27.43 -4.56 -0.59
C MET A 1 -26.14 -3.91 -0.02
N TRP A 2 -26.22 -2.94 0.90
CA TRP A 2 -25.05 -2.34 1.55
C TRP A 2 -24.50 -3.16 2.74
N ILE A 3 -25.38 -3.83 3.50
CA ILE A 3 -25.04 -4.62 4.69
C ILE A 3 -24.11 -5.81 4.36
N LEU A 4 -24.34 -6.50 3.24
CA LEU A 4 -23.52 -7.64 2.82
C LEU A 4 -22.09 -7.23 2.43
N ARG A 5 -21.90 -6.02 1.89
CA ARG A 5 -20.56 -5.51 1.53
C ARG A 5 -19.74 -5.16 2.78
N THR A 6 -20.37 -4.54 3.78
CA THR A 6 -19.71 -4.23 5.05
C THR A 6 -19.36 -5.49 5.84
N LEU A 7 -20.26 -6.50 5.86
CA LEU A 7 -20.00 -7.80 6.48
C LEU A 7 -18.89 -8.58 5.76
N LEU A 8 -18.81 -8.51 4.42
CA LEU A 8 -17.73 -9.15 3.66
C LEU A 8 -16.36 -8.52 3.96
N LEU A 9 -16.30 -7.19 4.09
CA LEU A 9 -15.08 -6.48 4.47
C LEU A 9 -14.64 -6.77 5.91
N LEU A 10 -15.58 -7.07 6.81
CA LEU A 10 -15.28 -7.51 8.18
C LEU A 10 -14.75 -8.96 8.24
N ILE A 11 -15.08 -9.80 7.24
CA ILE A 11 -14.61 -11.19 7.15
C ILE A 11 -13.20 -11.26 6.54
N LEU A 12 -12.83 -10.31 5.68
CA LEU A 12 -11.46 -10.17 5.19
C LEU A 12 -10.60 -9.58 6.31
N ASP A 13 -9.95 -10.45 7.08
CA ASP A 13 -9.02 -10.07 8.14
C ASP A 13 -7.98 -9.04 7.63
N PRO A 14 -8.10 -7.76 8.02
CA PRO A 14 -7.24 -6.69 7.51
C PRO A 14 -5.78 -6.90 7.91
N ILE A 15 -5.52 -7.72 8.93
CA ILE A 15 -4.17 -8.12 9.34
C ILE A 15 -3.52 -8.95 8.22
N GLN A 16 -4.22 -9.97 7.72
CA GLN A 16 -3.71 -10.80 6.62
C GLN A 16 -3.56 -10.02 5.32
N LEU A 17 -4.47 -9.08 5.03
CA LEU A 17 -4.34 -8.22 3.85
C LEU A 17 -3.09 -7.35 3.91
N THR A 18 -2.84 -6.72 5.07
CA THR A 18 -1.65 -5.88 5.28
C THR A 18 -0.37 -6.68 5.07
N GLU A 19 -0.30 -7.89 5.63
CA GLU A 19 0.86 -8.77 5.49
C GLU A 19 1.12 -9.14 4.03
N LYS A 20 0.06 -9.48 3.27
CA LYS A 20 0.16 -9.82 1.84
C LYS A 20 0.60 -8.61 1.00
N ALA A 21 0.02 -7.44 1.26
CA ALA A 21 0.36 -6.20 0.54
C ALA A 21 1.81 -5.75 0.83
N ALA A 22 2.23 -5.78 2.09
CA ALA A 22 3.60 -5.46 2.47
C ALA A 22 4.60 -6.49 1.91
N ALA A 23 4.28 -7.79 1.95
CA ALA A 23 5.15 -8.84 1.44
C ALA A 23 5.32 -8.77 -0.09
N SER A 24 4.26 -8.44 -0.84
CA SER A 24 4.33 -8.28 -2.29
C SER A 24 5.18 -7.07 -2.67
N GLY A 25 4.92 -5.90 -2.06
CA GLY A 25 5.72 -4.70 -2.28
C GLY A 25 7.19 -4.90 -1.93
N TYR A 26 7.47 -5.45 -0.74
CA TYR A 26 8.83 -5.72 -0.27
C TYR A 26 9.61 -6.64 -1.22
N SER A 27 8.99 -7.74 -1.64
CA SER A 27 9.63 -8.74 -2.50
C SER A 27 9.99 -8.14 -3.87
N LEU A 28 9.09 -7.37 -4.47
CA LEU A 28 9.34 -6.70 -5.75
C LEU A 28 10.44 -5.64 -5.64
N ILE A 29 10.51 -4.92 -4.53
CA ILE A 29 11.53 -3.89 -4.30
C ILE A 29 12.91 -4.53 -4.06
N ARG A 30 13.00 -5.53 -3.19
CA ARG A 30 14.28 -6.10 -2.72
C ARG A 30 14.88 -7.16 -3.62
N ASN A 31 14.06 -7.90 -4.36
CA ASN A 31 14.55 -8.99 -5.21
C ASN A 31 14.88 -8.52 -6.64
N HIS A 32 14.58 -7.26 -6.97
CA HIS A 32 14.88 -6.63 -8.25
C HIS A 32 14.53 -7.48 -9.49
N PRO A 33 13.28 -7.99 -9.63
CA PRO A 33 12.91 -8.88 -10.74
C PRO A 33 12.83 -8.21 -12.12
N PHE A 34 12.84 -6.88 -12.18
CA PHE A 34 12.79 -6.10 -13.41
C PHE A 34 14.10 -5.36 -13.69
N ILE A 35 14.36 -5.07 -14.98
CA ILE A 35 15.54 -4.30 -15.43
C ILE A 35 15.59 -2.91 -14.78
N ASP A 36 14.44 -2.23 -14.70
CA ASP A 36 14.27 -0.96 -13.99
C ASP A 36 12.85 -0.87 -13.39
N GLY A 37 12.64 0.09 -12.49
CA GLY A 37 11.33 0.43 -11.97
C GLY A 37 10.88 -0.41 -10.77
N ASN A 38 11.73 -1.28 -10.22
CA ASN A 38 11.41 -2.17 -9.09
C ASN A 38 10.73 -1.44 -7.91
N LYS A 39 11.18 -0.23 -7.58
CA LYS A 39 10.56 0.62 -6.55
C LYS A 39 9.12 1.02 -6.90
N ARG A 40 8.91 1.52 -8.12
CA ARG A 40 7.62 1.96 -8.64
C ARG A 40 6.65 0.79 -8.75
N ILE A 41 7.11 -0.34 -9.30
CA ILE A 41 6.28 -1.53 -9.49
C ILE A 41 5.93 -2.16 -8.13
N GLY A 42 6.88 -2.24 -7.19
CA GLY A 42 6.60 -2.77 -5.86
C GLY A 42 5.62 -1.91 -5.06
N HIS A 43 5.77 -0.58 -5.10
CA HIS A 43 4.80 0.34 -4.50
C HIS A 43 3.42 0.23 -5.16
N ALA A 44 3.35 0.24 -6.49
CA ALA A 44 2.10 0.11 -7.23
C ALA A 44 1.40 -1.24 -7.00
N ALA A 45 2.13 -2.35 -6.96
CA ALA A 45 1.56 -3.67 -6.69
C ALA A 45 0.95 -3.76 -5.28
N MET A 46 1.62 -3.15 -4.29
CA MET A 46 1.08 -3.01 -2.93
C MET A 46 -0.19 -2.15 -2.93
N GLU A 47 -0.17 -0.97 -3.56
CA GLU A 47 -1.36 -0.10 -3.61
C GLU A 47 -2.54 -0.75 -4.34
N VAL A 48 -2.31 -1.35 -5.50
CA VAL A 48 -3.34 -2.06 -6.27
C VAL A 48 -3.96 -3.17 -5.43
N MET A 49 -3.15 -3.94 -4.69
CA MET A 49 -3.67 -4.98 -3.80
C MET A 49 -4.61 -4.41 -2.74
N LEU A 50 -4.26 -3.28 -2.12
CA LEU A 50 -5.12 -2.62 -1.13
C LEU A 50 -6.40 -2.08 -1.78
N VAL A 51 -6.29 -1.40 -2.93
CA VAL A 51 -7.42 -0.80 -3.64
C VAL A 51 -8.42 -1.87 -4.08
N LEU A 52 -7.96 -3.00 -4.60
CA LEU A 52 -8.82 -4.13 -4.98
C LEU A 52 -9.58 -4.72 -3.78
N ASN A 53 -9.08 -4.53 -2.56
CA ASN A 53 -9.72 -4.94 -1.32
C ASN A 53 -10.46 -3.79 -0.61
N GLY A 54 -10.60 -2.63 -1.24
CA GLY A 54 -11.33 -1.48 -0.68
C GLY A 54 -10.56 -0.69 0.37
N TYR A 55 -9.23 -0.79 0.38
CA TYR A 55 -8.35 -0.03 1.26
C TYR A 55 -7.41 0.89 0.47
N GLU A 56 -6.90 1.91 1.14
CA GLU A 56 -5.83 2.78 0.66
C GLU A 56 -4.85 3.10 1.79
N ILE A 57 -3.68 3.65 1.45
CA ILE A 57 -2.65 4.03 2.41
C ILE A 57 -2.94 5.44 2.93
N GLY A 58 -3.24 5.54 4.22
CA GLY A 58 -3.40 6.79 4.98
C GLY A 58 -2.06 7.46 5.29
N ALA A 59 -1.29 7.82 4.26
CA ALA A 59 -0.07 8.61 4.37
C ALA A 59 0.11 9.48 3.13
N ASP A 60 0.69 10.67 3.32
CA ASP A 60 1.09 11.53 2.20
C ASP A 60 2.13 10.84 1.31
N VAL A 61 2.15 11.23 0.03
CA VAL A 61 3.01 10.63 -0.99
C VAL A 61 4.48 10.69 -0.58
N ASP A 62 4.94 11.81 0.00
CA ASP A 62 6.32 12.01 0.43
C ASP A 62 6.74 11.04 1.56
N LYS A 63 5.83 10.68 2.48
CA LYS A 63 6.08 9.66 3.50
C LYS A 63 6.14 8.27 2.88
N GLN A 64 5.25 7.97 1.94
CA GLN A 64 5.27 6.68 1.26
C GLN A 64 6.58 6.51 0.47
N GLU A 65 6.98 7.53 -0.29
CA GLU A 65 8.22 7.53 -1.05
C GLU A 65 9.44 7.29 -0.16
N ARG A 66 9.55 8.02 0.95
CA ARG A 66 10.66 7.83 1.91
C ARG A 66 10.76 6.40 2.41
N VAL A 67 9.64 5.76 2.73
CA VAL A 67 9.63 4.37 3.21
C VAL A 67 10.00 3.40 2.09
N ILE A 68 9.49 3.61 0.87
CA ILE A 68 9.86 2.79 -0.30
C ILE A 68 11.35 2.90 -0.61
N LEU A 69 11.94 4.10 -0.49
CA LEU A 69 13.38 4.32 -0.63
C LEU A 69 14.17 3.60 0.48
N ALA A 70 13.73 3.66 1.73
CA ALA A 70 14.37 2.95 2.85
C ALA A 70 14.31 1.41 2.67
N VAL A 71 13.17 0.88 2.22
CA VAL A 71 13.04 -0.55 1.84
C VAL A 71 14.03 -0.88 0.73
N ALA A 72 14.12 -0.07 -0.32
CA ALA A 72 15.06 -0.30 -1.42
C ALA A 72 16.53 -0.26 -0.95
N ALA A 73 16.87 0.65 -0.05
CA ALA A 73 18.20 0.74 0.57
C ALA A 73 18.51 -0.45 1.51
N GLY A 74 17.49 -1.18 1.96
CA GLY A 74 17.65 -2.29 2.92
C GLY A 74 17.69 -1.83 4.37
N GLU A 75 17.33 -0.56 4.61
CA GLU A 75 17.26 0.08 5.93
C GLU A 75 15.92 -0.18 6.62
N PHE A 76 14.99 -0.83 5.91
CA PHE A 76 13.66 -1.17 6.40
C PHE A 76 13.40 -2.65 6.13
N SER A 77 13.32 -3.46 7.17
CA SER A 77 12.99 -4.88 7.06
C SER A 77 11.54 -5.10 6.64
N ARG A 78 11.21 -6.31 6.17
CA ARG A 78 9.84 -6.68 5.84
C ARG A 78 8.89 -6.53 7.04
N ALA A 79 9.34 -6.89 8.23
CA ALA A 79 8.54 -6.80 9.45
C ALA A 79 8.26 -5.33 9.82
N GLU A 80 9.27 -4.47 9.74
CA GLU A 80 9.10 -3.02 9.95
C GLU A 80 8.19 -2.42 8.88
N PHE A 81 8.32 -2.85 7.63
CA PHE A 81 7.44 -2.41 6.53
C PHE A 81 5.98 -2.76 6.78
N THR A 82 5.70 -4.00 7.16
CA THR A 82 4.35 -4.42 7.55
C THR A 82 3.85 -3.65 8.77
N ALA A 83 4.68 -3.46 9.80
CA ALA A 83 4.31 -2.73 11.00
C ALA A 83 4.03 -1.24 10.71
N TRP A 84 4.75 -0.65 9.76
CA TRP A 84 4.48 0.70 9.27
C TRP A 84 3.17 0.79 8.49
N LEU A 85 2.87 -0.20 7.63
CA LEU A 85 1.68 -0.20 6.80
C LEU A 85 0.39 -0.41 7.63
N LYS A 86 0.43 -1.33 8.61
CA LYS A 86 -0.73 -1.77 9.40
C LYS A 86 -1.60 -0.63 9.99
N PRO A 87 -1.07 0.35 10.73
CA PRO A 87 -1.88 1.43 11.28
C PRO A 87 -2.32 2.48 10.24
N ARG A 88 -1.88 2.35 8.99
CA ARG A 88 -2.16 3.28 7.88
C ARG A 88 -3.14 2.72 6.87
N LEU A 89 -3.71 1.53 7.09
CA LEU A 89 -4.83 1.08 6.26
C LEU A 89 -6.06 1.94 6.55
N THR A 90 -6.57 2.57 5.51
CA THR A 90 -7.80 3.36 5.57
C THR A 90 -8.79 2.82 4.54
N LEU A 91 -10.08 2.94 4.81
CA LEU A 91 -11.10 2.53 3.84
C LEU A 91 -11.02 3.45 2.62
N LEU A 92 -11.03 2.86 1.44
CA LEU A 92 -11.06 3.59 0.18
C LEU A 92 -12.31 4.48 0.16
N SER A 93 -12.11 5.79 0.23
CA SER A 93 -13.19 6.75 0.07
C SER A 93 -13.72 6.70 -1.36
N LEU A 94 -15.04 6.58 -1.51
CA LEU A 94 -15.70 6.69 -2.82
C LEU A 94 -15.78 8.14 -3.33
N ALA A 95 -15.35 9.13 -2.54
CA ALA A 95 -15.26 10.50 -2.99
C ALA A 95 -14.03 10.66 -3.89
N PRO A 96 -14.18 11.20 -5.13
CA PRO A 96 -13.03 11.44 -5.99
C PRO A 96 -12.10 12.44 -5.32
N LYS A 97 -10.85 12.01 -5.04
CA LYS A 97 -9.76 12.91 -4.66
C LYS A 97 -9.32 13.68 -5.91
N PHE A 98 -10.14 14.63 -6.36
CA PHE A 98 -9.66 15.66 -7.28
C PHE A 98 -8.65 16.51 -6.52
N GLN A 99 -7.36 16.23 -6.70
CA GLN A 99 -6.28 17.11 -6.28
C GLN A 99 -6.42 18.42 -7.05
N THR A 100 -7.04 19.41 -6.41
CA THR A 100 -7.14 20.75 -6.95
C THR A 100 -5.78 21.43 -6.76
N GLY A 101 -5.06 21.59 -7.87
CA GLY A 101 -4.17 22.74 -8.11
C GLY A 101 -2.83 22.81 -7.36
N ARG A 102 -1.75 22.51 -8.08
CA ARG A 102 -0.70 23.51 -8.30
C ARG A 102 -0.27 23.49 -9.76
N ARG A 103 -0.68 24.55 -10.48
CA ARG A 103 0.02 25.04 -11.65
C ARG A 103 1.42 25.47 -11.20
N ILE A 104 2.44 24.95 -11.87
CA ILE A 104 3.55 25.72 -12.41
C ILE A 104 3.74 25.28 -13.86
#